data_AF-A0A8K0LAX5-F1
#
_entry.id   AF-A0A8K0LAX5-F1
#
_cell.length_a   1.000
_cell.length_b   1.000
_cell.length_c   1.000
_cell.angle_alpha   90.00
_cell.angle_beta   90.00
_cell.angle_gamma   90.00
#
_symmetry.space_group_name_H-M   'P 1'
#
loop_
_entity.id
_entity.type
_entity.pdbx_description
1 polymer ?
#
loop_
_entity_poly.entity_id
_entity_poly.type
_entity_poly.pdbx_seq_one_letter_code
_entity_poly.pdbx_strand_id
1 'polypeptide(L)'
;MSEQVNSLDRELNCLTAERDDLVRRILATNSNELHISTSQSVTQPNNHSAISVTDEQVQEALAQARKARVDDVKLLGRYNDIKDVAQGLIGMIAEQRSCRVKEVMEELAIDEGS
;
A
#
# COMPACT_ATOMS: atom_id res chain seq x y z
N MET A 1 43.29 2.49 -15.02
CA MET A 1 42.72 2.12 -13.71
C MET A 1 41.92 3.25 -13.08
N SER A 2 42.39 4.51 -13.12
CA SER A 2 41.68 5.65 -12.48
C SER A 2 40.32 6.00 -13.11
N GLU A 3 40.14 5.84 -14.42
CA GLU A 3 38.84 6.11 -15.08
C GLU A 3 37.74 5.13 -14.67
N GLN A 4 38.12 3.88 -14.39
CA GLN A 4 37.17 2.81 -14.03
C GLN A 4 36.67 2.98 -12.60
N VAL A 5 37.53 3.44 -11.68
CA VAL A 5 37.17 3.80 -10.30
C VAL A 5 36.19 4.97 -10.30
N ASN A 6 36.47 6.02 -11.08
CA ASN A 6 35.56 7.17 -11.20
C ASN A 6 34.18 6.80 -11.80
N SER A 7 34.13 5.79 -12.67
CA SER A 7 32.87 5.28 -13.23
C SER A 7 32.03 4.56 -12.17
N LEU A 8 32.66 3.70 -11.38
CA LEU A 8 32.01 2.97 -10.29
C LEU A 8 31.51 3.90 -9.18
N ASP A 9 32.28 4.93 -8.83
CA ASP A 9 31.85 5.92 -7.82
C ASP A 9 30.62 6.71 -8.29
N ARG A 10 30.53 7.02 -9.59
CA ARG A 10 29.33 7.69 -10.16
C ARG A 10 28.11 6.78 -10.14
N GLU A 11 28.29 5.50 -10.48
CA GLU A 11 27.22 4.51 -10.44
C GLU A 11 26.73 4.28 -9.00
N LEU A 12 27.65 4.13 -8.04
CA LEU A 12 27.31 3.98 -6.62
C LEU A 12 26.54 5.20 -6.09
N ASN A 13 26.95 6.41 -6.45
CA ASN A 13 26.25 7.64 -6.07
C ASN A 13 24.85 7.73 -6.71
N CYS A 14 24.70 7.29 -7.97
CA CYS A 14 23.41 7.24 -8.65
C CYS A 14 22.45 6.26 -7.95
N LEU A 15 22.90 5.04 -7.65
CA LEU A 15 22.10 4.04 -6.94
C LEU A 15 21.75 4.49 -5.52
N THR A 16 22.65 5.20 -4.85
CA THR A 16 22.38 5.76 -3.51
C THR A 16 21.28 6.80 -3.57
N ALA A 17 21.30 7.69 -4.57
CA ALA A 17 20.26 8.67 -4.77
C ALA A 17 18.90 8.03 -5.13
N GLU A 18 18.89 7.01 -6.00
CA GLU A 18 17.67 6.27 -6.36
C GLU A 18 17.07 5.55 -5.14
N ARG A 19 17.92 4.93 -4.32
CA ARG A 19 17.51 4.32 -3.05
C ARG A 19 16.88 5.35 -2.11
N ASP A 20 17.51 6.50 -1.92
CA ASP A 20 17.04 7.54 -0.99
C ASP A 20 15.69 8.15 -1.45
N ASP A 21 15.50 8.33 -2.77
CA ASP A 21 14.23 8.74 -3.36
C ASP A 21 13.11 7.71 -3.13
N LEU A 22 13.43 6.42 -3.24
CA LEU A 22 12.47 5.35 -2.97
C LEU A 22 12.08 5.30 -1.49
N VAL A 23 13.03 5.43 -0.57
CA VAL A 23 12.77 5.50 0.88
C VAL A 23 11.87 6.69 1.20
N ARG A 24 12.16 7.87 0.63
CA ARG A 24 11.32 9.06 0.80
C ARG A 24 9.89 8.84 0.31
N ARG A 25 9.71 8.17 -0.83
CA ARG A 25 8.39 7.86 -1.38
C ARG A 25 7.59 6.93 -0.46
N ILE A 26 8.22 5.89 0.08
CA ILE A 26 7.58 4.94 1.00
C ILE A 26 7.16 5.63 2.30
N LEU A 27 8.02 6.49 2.87
CA LEU A 27 7.68 7.26 4.06
C LEU A 27 6.52 8.24 3.80
N ALA A 28 6.49 8.87 2.62
CA ALA A 28 5.42 9.80 2.25
C ALA A 28 4.08 9.10 1.99
N THR A 29 4.07 7.90 1.41
CA THR A 29 2.82 7.14 1.20
C THR A 29 2.19 6.70 2.53
N ASN A 30 2.99 6.37 3.54
CA ASN A 30 2.48 5.97 4.85
C ASN A 30 1.85 7.15 5.63
N SER A 31 2.24 8.38 5.35
CA SER A 31 1.66 9.58 6.00
C SER A 31 0.31 10.01 5.43
N ASN A 32 -0.12 9.44 4.29
CA ASN A 32 -1.32 9.90 3.57
C ASN A 32 -2.58 9.02 3.75
N GLU A 33 -2.56 7.98 4.58
CA GLU A 33 -3.78 7.29 5.03
C GLU A 33 -4.44 8.00 6.23
N LEU A 34 -4.58 9.33 6.14
CA LEU A 34 -5.54 10.09 6.95
C LEU A 34 -6.31 11.04 6.02
N HIS A 35 -7.52 10.62 5.66
CA HIS A 35 -8.71 11.43 5.37
C HIS A 35 -8.56 12.75 4.59
N ILE A 36 -9.11 12.73 3.38
CA ILE A 36 -10.08 13.69 2.81
C ILE A 36 -10.16 15.07 3.52
N SER A 37 -9.78 16.12 2.77
CA SER A 37 -10.10 17.55 2.94
C SER A 37 -9.47 18.33 4.11
N THR A 38 -8.55 19.25 3.78
CA THR A 38 -8.67 20.71 4.03
C THR A 38 -7.38 21.43 3.64
N SER A 39 -7.53 22.51 2.88
CA SER A 39 -6.51 23.47 2.42
C SER A 39 -5.66 24.04 3.56
N GLN A 40 -4.33 24.18 3.37
CA GLN A 40 -3.59 25.45 3.51
C GLN A 40 -2.07 25.30 3.24
N SER A 41 -1.59 26.27 2.46
CA SER A 41 -0.21 26.64 2.08
C SER A 41 0.76 26.82 3.26
N VAL A 42 2.03 26.39 3.13
CA VAL A 42 3.22 27.20 3.50
C VAL A 42 4.46 26.86 2.63
N THR A 43 5.09 27.92 2.14
CA THR A 43 6.36 28.11 1.38
C THR A 43 7.66 27.63 2.06
N GLN A 44 8.51 26.91 1.29
CA GLN A 44 10.00 27.00 1.02
C GLN A 44 10.98 27.40 2.18
N PRO A 45 12.21 26.80 2.36
CA PRO A 45 13.25 26.69 1.33
C PRO A 45 14.15 25.43 1.26
N ASN A 46 14.81 25.31 0.10
CA ASN A 46 15.91 24.42 -0.22
C ASN A 46 16.96 24.36 0.90
N ASN A 47 17.05 23.22 1.57
CA ASN A 47 18.28 22.75 2.21
C ASN A 47 18.54 21.34 1.68
N HIS A 48 19.36 21.23 0.63
CA HIS A 48 20.02 19.97 0.28
C HIS A 48 21.15 19.71 1.26
N SER A 49 20.82 19.63 2.55
CA SER A 49 21.65 18.83 3.46
C SER A 49 21.37 17.40 3.04
N ALA A 50 22.39 16.70 2.55
CA ALA A 50 22.34 15.26 2.43
C ALA A 50 22.02 14.71 3.84
N ILE A 51 20.73 14.48 4.10
CA ILE A 51 20.28 13.68 5.23
C ILE A 51 20.82 12.31 4.88
N SER A 52 21.98 11.96 5.42
CA SER A 52 22.54 10.63 5.33
C SER A 52 21.52 9.71 5.99
N VAL A 53 20.66 9.10 5.18
CA VAL A 53 19.71 8.09 5.63
C VAL A 53 20.59 6.96 6.17
N THR A 54 20.48 6.70 7.46
CA THR A 54 21.29 5.66 8.10
C THR A 54 20.82 4.30 7.61
N ASP A 55 21.71 3.32 7.54
CA ASP A 55 21.33 1.94 7.17
C ASP A 55 20.23 1.38 8.09
N GLU A 56 20.17 1.84 9.33
CA GLU A 56 19.11 1.52 10.29
C GLU A 56 17.74 2.05 9.84
N GLN A 57 17.66 3.29 9.33
CA GLN A 57 16.43 3.88 8.79
C GLN A 57 15.97 3.14 7.52
N VAL A 58 16.90 2.71 6.67
CA VAL A 58 16.58 1.91 5.48
C VAL A 58 16.03 0.54 5.88
N GLN A 59 16.66 -0.11 6.86
CA GLN A 59 16.23 -1.42 7.35
C GLN A 59 14.85 -1.34 8.02
N GLU A 60 14.58 -0.29 8.79
CA GLU A 60 13.27 -0.05 9.39
C GLU A 60 12.20 0.21 8.33
N ALA A 61 12.45 1.06 7.34
CA ALA A 61 11.50 1.33 6.25
C ALA A 61 11.16 0.04 5.47
N LEU A 62 12.16 -0.81 5.19
CA LEU A 62 11.95 -2.10 4.54
C LEU A 62 11.14 -3.06 5.42
N ALA A 63 11.39 -3.10 6.73
CA ALA A 63 10.64 -3.93 7.66
C ALA A 63 9.17 -3.48 7.73
N GLN A 64 8.91 -2.18 7.78
CA GLN A 64 7.57 -1.60 7.77
C GLN A 64 6.84 -1.92 6.46
N ALA A 65 7.48 -1.73 5.31
CA ALA A 65 6.87 -2.05 4.01
C ALA A 65 6.54 -3.55 3.85
N ARG A 66 7.40 -4.43 4.37
CA ARG A 66 7.12 -5.88 4.41
C ARG A 66 5.92 -6.19 5.30
N LYS A 67 5.83 -5.55 6.47
CA LYS A 67 4.72 -5.73 7.39
C LYS A 67 3.40 -5.28 6.78
N ALA A 68 3.35 -4.08 6.22
CA ALA A 68 2.15 -3.54 5.55
C ALA A 68 1.63 -4.50 4.48
N ARG A 69 2.52 -4.98 3.58
CA ARG A 69 2.15 -5.95 2.55
C ARG A 69 1.56 -7.24 3.11
N VAL A 70 2.14 -7.77 4.19
CA VAL A 70 1.64 -8.99 4.83
C VAL A 70 0.26 -8.75 5.45
N ASP A 71 0.06 -7.59 6.06
CA ASP A 71 -1.23 -7.23 6.65
C ASP A 71 -2.32 -7.06 5.58
N ASP A 72 -1.99 -6.45 4.43
CA ASP A 72 -2.90 -6.34 3.28
C ASP A 72 -3.31 -7.71 2.74
N VAL A 73 -2.36 -8.62 2.56
CA VAL A 73 -2.63 -10.00 2.10
C VAL A 73 -3.55 -10.73 3.07
N LYS A 74 -3.32 -10.58 4.38
CA LYS A 74 -4.18 -11.19 5.40
C LYS A 74 -5.58 -10.59 5.41
N LEU A 75 -5.70 -9.28 5.24
CA LEU A 75 -6.99 -8.60 5.21
C LEU A 75 -7.82 -9.08 4.01
N LEU A 76 -7.21 -9.18 2.84
CA LEU A 76 -7.86 -9.69 1.64
C LEU A 76 -8.27 -11.16 1.79
N GLY A 77 -7.42 -11.99 2.39
CA GLY A 77 -7.75 -13.38 2.72
C GLY A 77 -8.97 -13.48 3.63
N ARG A 78 -9.00 -12.73 4.74
CA ARG A 78 -10.14 -12.70 5.66
C ARG A 78 -11.42 -12.21 4.99
N TYR A 79 -11.32 -11.20 4.13
CA TYR A 79 -12.46 -10.70 3.36
C TYR A 79 -13.03 -11.81 2.46
N ASN A 80 -12.17 -12.50 1.72
CA ASN A 80 -12.59 -13.61 0.85
C ASN A 80 -13.23 -14.74 1.67
N ASP A 81 -12.62 -15.14 2.78
CA ASP A 81 -13.17 -16.20 3.65
C ASP A 81 -14.59 -15.86 4.12
N ILE A 82 -14.83 -14.63 4.57
CA ILE A 82 -16.15 -14.18 5.03
C ILE A 82 -17.13 -14.08 3.85
N LYS A 83 -16.67 -13.56 2.70
CA LYS A 83 -17.47 -13.45 1.49
C LYS A 83 -17.95 -14.83 1.00
N ASP A 84 -17.08 -15.84 1.02
CA ASP A 84 -17.42 -17.19 0.58
C ASP A 84 -18.47 -17.84 1.51
N VAL A 85 -18.31 -17.69 2.83
CA VAL A 85 -19.31 -18.14 3.80
C VAL A 85 -20.65 -17.41 3.59
N ALA A 86 -20.61 -16.10 3.40
CA ALA A 86 -21.81 -15.30 3.16
C ALA A 86 -22.52 -15.73 1.88
N GLN A 87 -21.79 -15.95 0.78
CA GLN A 87 -22.35 -16.44 -0.48
C GLN A 87 -22.96 -17.84 -0.34
N GLY A 88 -22.34 -18.73 0.43
CA GLY A 88 -22.92 -20.03 0.75
C GLY A 88 -24.26 -19.92 1.49
N LEU A 89 -24.34 -19.05 2.51
CA LEU A 89 -25.57 -18.79 3.26
C LEU A 89 -26.66 -18.15 2.39
N ILE A 90 -26.30 -17.19 1.55
CA ILE A 90 -27.23 -16.56 0.60
C ILE A 90 -27.76 -17.60 -0.38
N GLY A 91 -26.91 -18.53 -0.86
CA GLY A 91 -27.33 -19.65 -1.69
C GLY A 91 -28.40 -20.53 -1.02
N MET A 92 -28.20 -20.86 0.26
CA MET A 92 -29.18 -21.64 1.03
C MET A 92 -30.51 -20.89 1.22
N ILE A 93 -30.47 -19.59 1.48
CA ILE A 93 -31.68 -18.76 1.62
C ILE A 93 -32.43 -18.68 0.28
N ALA A 94 -31.72 -18.51 -0.83
CA ALA A 94 -32.31 -18.47 -2.16
C ALA A 94 -32.99 -19.79 -2.53
N GLU A 95 -32.37 -20.93 -2.19
CA GLU A 95 -32.96 -22.26 -2.38
C GLU A 95 -34.25 -22.43 -1.56
N GLN A 96 -34.25 -22.04 -0.28
CA GLN A 96 -35.45 -22.12 0.57
C GLN A 96 -36.62 -21.28 0.05
N ARG A 97 -36.32 -20.12 -0.54
CA ARG A 97 -37.33 -19.20 -1.08
C ARG A 97 -37.71 -19.51 -2.53
N SER A 98 -37.10 -20.53 -3.15
CA SER A 98 -37.25 -20.82 -4.59
C SER A 98 -37.00 -19.60 -5.48
N CYS A 99 -36.06 -18.73 -5.10
CA CYS A 99 -35.74 -17.49 -5.79
C CYS A 99 -34.29 -17.48 -6.25
N ARG A 100 -33.90 -16.49 -7.05
CA ARG A 100 -32.52 -16.40 -7.55
C ARG A 100 -31.63 -15.73 -6.51
N VAL A 101 -30.38 -16.20 -6.37
CA VAL A 101 -29.36 -15.60 -5.49
C VAL A 101 -29.26 -14.09 -5.65
N LYS A 102 -29.34 -13.58 -6.88
CA LYS A 102 -29.32 -12.14 -7.18
C LYS A 102 -30.45 -11.37 -6.48
N GLU A 103 -31.64 -11.94 -6.42
CA GLU A 103 -32.82 -11.29 -5.80
C GLU A 103 -32.62 -11.18 -4.28
N VAL A 104 -32.02 -12.21 -3.66
CA VAL A 104 -31.67 -12.18 -2.23
C VAL A 104 -30.54 -11.19 -1.95
N MET A 105 -29.53 -11.09 -2.83
CA MET A 105 -28.45 -10.10 -2.70
C MET A 105 -28.97 -8.65 -2.82
N GLU A 106 -29.90 -8.41 -3.75
CA GLU A 106 -30.56 -7.11 -3.93
C GLU A 106 -31.42 -6.73 -2.73
N GLU A 107 -32.18 -7.68 -2.17
CA GLU A 107 -32.95 -7.48 -0.93
C GLU A 107 -32.05 -7.15 0.28
N LEU A 108 -30.87 -7.75 0.35
CA LEU A 108 -29.89 -7.54 1.42
C LEU A 108 -28.97 -6.34 1.16
N ALA A 109 -29.15 -5.59 0.07
CA ALA A 109 -28.30 -4.49 -0.36
C ALA A 109 -26.81 -4.86 -0.49
N ILE A 110 -26.52 -6.13 -0.81
CA ILE A 110 -25.19 -6.65 -1.12
C ILE A 110 -25.02 -6.58 -2.64
N ASP A 111 -25.06 -5.37 -3.20
CA ASP A 111 -24.78 -5.18 -4.62
C ASP A 111 -23.29 -4.93 -4.81
N GLU A 112 -22.63 -5.79 -5.59
CA GLU A 112 -21.19 -5.69 -5.91
C GLU A 112 -20.90 -4.73 -7.07
N GLY A 113 -21.91 -4.04 -7.61
CA GLY A 113 -21.71 -3.08 -8.69
C GLY A 113 -22.72 -1.94 -8.71
N SER A 114 -22.30 -0.80 -8.18
CA SER A 114 -22.73 0.53 -8.65
C SER A 114 -21.52 1.33 -9.09
#